data_AF-A0A5J4QBP1-F1
#
_entry.id   AF-A0A5J4QBP1-F1
#
_cell.length_a   1.000
_cell.length_b   1.000
_cell.length_c   1.000
_cell.angle_alpha   90.00
_cell.angle_beta   90.00
_cell.angle_gamma   90.00
#
_symmetry.space_group_name_H-M   'P 1'
#
loop_
_entity.id
_entity.type
_entity.pdbx_description
1 polymer ?
#
loop_
_entity_poly.entity_id
_entity_poly.type
_entity_poly.pdbx_seq_one_letter_code
_entity_poly.pdbx_strand_id
1 'polypeptide(L)'
;MNGKYALFYALLHNLRGYEKEAAVQDFTDGRTTHLSDLSAKEYRDICNYLQGIVNMDAGRRKAGSRVLNLLTEMGFKTTKKEDWALIDRFLLDKRIAGKKYRELSTSELRELAVKLCSMRDKGYHAKEMINSHEQYR
;
A
#
# COMPACT_ATOMS: atom_id res chain seq x y z
N MET A 1 18.41 16.75 12.49
CA MET A 1 19.54 16.37 11.60
C MET A 1 19.72 17.48 10.57
N ASN A 2 20.81 18.23 10.62
CA ASN A 2 21.10 19.36 9.71
C ASN A 2 22.41 19.08 8.97
N GLY A 3 22.37 18.16 8.01
CA GLY A 3 23.50 17.78 7.17
C GLY A 3 23.17 17.99 5.70
N LYS A 4 24.20 18.18 4.86
CA LYS A 4 24.09 18.44 3.40
C LYS A 4 23.12 17.51 2.66
N TYR A 5 22.93 16.28 3.15
CA TYR A 5 22.04 15.27 2.57
C TYR A 5 20.89 14.81 3.48
N ALA A 6 20.52 15.59 4.49
CA ALA A 6 19.54 15.20 5.50
C ALA A 6 18.17 14.83 4.90
N LEU A 7 17.71 15.54 3.88
CA LEU A 7 16.44 15.23 3.20
C LEU A 7 16.46 13.84 2.57
N PHE A 8 17.55 13.50 1.86
CA PHE A 8 17.70 12.20 1.22
C PHE A 8 17.59 11.06 2.25
N TYR A 9 18.32 11.14 3.36
CA TYR A 9 18.29 10.11 4.40
C TYR A 9 16.94 10.05 5.14
N ALA A 10 16.27 11.19 5.34
CA ALA A 10 14.92 11.22 5.90
C ALA A 10 13.91 10.50 4.98
N LEU A 11 14.02 10.68 3.67
CA LEU A 11 13.19 9.97 2.69
C LEU A 11 13.51 8.47 2.67
N LEU A 12 14.79 8.11 2.66
CA LEU A 12 15.22 6.70 2.65
C LEU A 12 14.74 5.94 3.88
N HIS A 13 14.72 6.58 5.06
CA HIS A 13 14.19 5.98 6.29
C HIS A 13 12.71 5.57 6.17
N ASN A 14 11.94 6.28 5.34
CA ASN A 14 10.52 5.96 5.10
C ASN A 14 10.33 4.83 4.06
N LEU A 15 11.38 4.47 3.32
CA LEU A 15 11.37 3.44 2.28
C LEU A 15 12.08 2.18 2.77
N ARG A 16 11.38 1.34 3.54
CA ARG A 16 11.94 0.09 4.07
C ARG A 16 12.43 -0.80 2.92
N GLY A 17 13.71 -1.18 2.95
CA GLY A 17 14.35 -2.03 1.94
C GLY A 17 15.01 -1.27 0.79
N TYR A 18 15.03 0.07 0.81
CA TYR A 18 15.84 0.85 -0.12
C TYR A 18 17.24 1.09 0.46
N GLU A 19 18.25 0.57 -0.23
CA GLU A 19 19.66 0.84 0.07
C GLU A 19 20.10 2.16 -0.57
N LYS A 20 20.91 2.95 0.13
CA LYS A 20 21.35 4.28 -0.33
C LYS A 20 22.14 4.16 -1.64
N GLU A 21 23.11 3.25 -1.69
CA GLU A 21 23.98 3.01 -2.84
C GLU A 21 23.15 2.60 -4.07
N ALA A 22 22.18 1.70 -3.90
CA ALA A 22 21.29 1.27 -4.97
C ALA A 22 20.45 2.43 -5.50
N ALA A 23 19.85 3.22 -4.61
CA ALA A 23 19.04 4.38 -5.02
C ALA A 23 19.83 5.41 -5.84
N VAL A 24 21.09 5.68 -5.46
CA VAL A 24 21.97 6.59 -6.20
C VAL A 24 22.44 5.97 -7.52
N GLN A 25 22.79 4.69 -7.52
CA GLN A 25 23.21 3.96 -8.71
C GLN A 25 22.11 3.91 -9.76
N ASP A 26 20.91 3.51 -9.37
CA ASP A 26 19.74 3.41 -10.25
C ASP A 26 19.36 4.77 -10.83
N PHE A 27 19.42 5.83 -10.01
CA PHE A 27 19.08 7.17 -10.46
C PHE A 27 20.12 7.77 -11.43
N THR A 28 21.38 7.37 -11.31
CA THR A 28 22.48 7.89 -12.12
C THR A 28 22.89 6.96 -13.26
N ASP A 29 22.07 5.94 -13.56
CA ASP A 29 22.35 4.92 -14.57
C ASP A 29 23.75 4.28 -14.40
N GLY A 30 24.14 4.03 -13.14
CA GLY A 30 25.41 3.38 -12.80
C GLY A 30 26.61 4.31 -12.69
N ARG A 31 26.48 5.63 -12.92
CA ARG A 31 27.61 6.57 -12.89
C ARG A 31 28.27 6.69 -11.51
N THR A 32 27.52 6.65 -10.42
CA THR A 32 28.04 6.76 -9.05
C THR A 32 27.10 6.11 -8.03
N THR A 33 27.63 5.82 -6.84
CA THR A 33 26.87 5.39 -5.64
C THR A 33 26.96 6.42 -4.50
N HIS A 34 27.67 7.54 -4.73
CA HIS A 34 27.94 8.55 -3.72
C HIS A 34 27.18 9.84 -3.98
N LEU A 35 26.46 10.31 -2.96
CA LEU A 35 25.72 11.58 -3.00
C LEU A 35 26.62 12.81 -3.23
N SER A 36 27.91 12.70 -2.89
CA SER A 36 28.92 13.74 -3.15
C SER A 36 29.17 14.00 -4.63
N ASP A 37 28.91 13.00 -5.47
CA ASP A 37 29.23 13.04 -6.90
C ASP A 37 28.01 13.45 -7.75
N LEU A 38 26.91 13.81 -7.06
CA LEU A 38 25.71 14.38 -7.66
C LEU A 38 25.88 15.89 -7.77
N SER A 39 25.51 16.43 -8.93
CA SER A 39 25.26 17.86 -9.07
C SER A 39 24.10 18.29 -8.17
N ALA A 40 24.01 19.59 -7.87
CA ALA A 40 22.90 20.13 -7.09
C ALA A 40 21.52 19.86 -7.75
N LYS A 41 21.49 19.76 -9.09
CA LYS A 41 20.27 19.40 -9.82
C LYS A 41 19.92 17.92 -9.61
N GLU A 42 20.87 17.02 -9.84
CA GLU A 42 20.65 15.58 -9.65
C GLU A 42 20.24 15.24 -8.22
N TYR A 43 20.86 15.90 -7.23
CA TYR A 43 20.48 15.74 -5.83
C TYR A 43 19.02 16.14 -5.56
N ARG A 44 18.53 17.24 -6.16
CA ARG A 44 17.12 17.64 -6.02
C ARG A 44 16.20 16.65 -6.73
N ASP A 45 16.58 16.23 -7.93
CA ASP A 45 15.75 15.34 -8.76
C ASP A 45 15.58 13.96 -8.09
N ILE A 46 16.65 13.37 -7.53
CA ILE A 46 16.56 12.11 -6.78
C ILE A 46 15.70 12.25 -5.51
N CYS A 47 15.82 13.37 -4.78
CA CYS A 47 14.97 13.61 -3.62
C CYS A 47 13.49 13.73 -4.00
N ASN A 48 13.17 14.42 -5.09
CA ASN A 48 11.80 14.53 -5.61
C ASN A 48 11.25 13.16 -6.02
N TYR A 49 12.07 12.34 -6.68
CA TYR A 49 11.72 10.97 -7.04
C TYR A 49 11.39 10.12 -5.80
N LEU A 50 12.29 10.08 -4.80
CA LEU A 50 12.08 9.33 -3.56
C LEU A 50 10.86 9.84 -2.78
N GLN A 51 10.66 11.16 -2.73
CA GLN A 51 9.48 11.76 -2.11
C GLN A 51 8.18 11.31 -2.79
N GLY A 52 8.18 11.16 -4.11
CA GLY A 52 7.06 10.59 -4.87
C GLY A 52 6.73 9.16 -4.44
N ILE A 53 7.76 8.31 -4.29
CA ILE A 53 7.59 6.92 -3.81
C ILE A 53 7.03 6.91 -2.38
N VAL A 54 7.61 7.70 -1.47
CA VAL A 54 7.15 7.81 -0.08
C VAL A 54 5.68 8.25 -0.02
N ASN A 55 5.29 9.23 -0.82
CA ASN A 55 3.92 9.72 -0.86
C ASN A 55 2.94 8.68 -1.42
N MET A 56 3.36 7.95 -2.46
CA MET A 56 2.57 6.85 -3.03
C MET A 56 2.35 5.74 -1.99
N ASP A 57 3.41 5.31 -1.31
CA ASP A 57 3.34 4.30 -0.24
C ASP A 57 2.47 4.77 0.93
N ALA A 58 2.63 6.01 1.40
CA ALA A 58 1.79 6.58 2.45
C ALA A 58 0.31 6.63 2.04
N GLY A 59 0.02 7.01 0.80
CA GLY A 59 -1.32 7.00 0.23
C GLY A 59 -1.93 5.59 0.18
N ARG A 60 -1.14 4.60 -0.25
CA ARG A 60 -1.52 3.19 -0.26
C ARG A 60 -1.80 2.68 1.15
N ARG A 61 -0.90 2.92 2.10
CA ARG A 61 -1.06 2.54 3.51
C ARG A 61 -2.33 3.12 4.10
N LYS A 62 -2.58 4.42 3.91
CA LYS A 62 -3.79 5.09 4.41
C LYS A 62 -5.06 4.48 3.83
N ALA A 63 -5.12 4.24 2.52
CA ALA A 63 -6.26 3.62 1.88
C ALA A 63 -6.47 2.17 2.35
N GLY A 64 -5.39 1.41 2.48
CA GLY A 64 -5.40 0.03 2.97
C GLY A 64 -5.90 -0.07 4.41
N SER A 65 -5.36 0.75 5.30
CA SER A 65 -5.82 0.81 6.70
C SER A 65 -7.33 1.09 6.80
N ARG A 66 -7.87 1.97 5.93
CA ARG A 66 -9.32 2.22 5.90
C ARG A 66 -10.11 0.97 5.50
N VAL A 67 -9.66 0.24 4.48
CA VAL A 67 -10.28 -1.03 4.06
C VAL A 67 -10.23 -2.07 5.18
N LEU A 68 -9.07 -2.25 5.82
CA LEU A 68 -8.92 -3.22 6.92
C LEU A 68 -9.82 -2.89 8.11
N ASN A 69 -9.95 -1.62 8.47
CA ASN A 69 -10.87 -1.20 9.52
C ASN A 69 -12.33 -1.56 9.17
N LEU A 70 -12.76 -1.27 7.94
CA LEU A 70 -14.11 -1.63 7.47
C LEU A 70 -14.34 -3.14 7.46
N LEU A 71 -13.39 -3.93 6.97
CA LEU A 71 -13.48 -5.39 6.99
C LEU A 71 -13.61 -5.89 8.45
N THR A 72 -12.85 -5.32 9.38
CA THR A 72 -12.90 -5.69 10.79
C THR A 72 -14.25 -5.31 11.43
N GLU A 73 -14.77 -4.12 11.14
CA GLU A 73 -16.11 -3.68 11.56
C GLU A 73 -17.22 -4.60 11.00
N MET A 74 -17.05 -5.12 9.79
CA MET A 74 -17.96 -6.10 9.18
C MET A 74 -17.79 -7.52 9.76
N GLY A 75 -16.77 -7.76 10.59
CA GLY A 75 -16.54 -9.03 11.31
C GLY A 75 -15.46 -9.94 10.73
N PHE A 76 -14.67 -9.49 9.75
CA PHE A 76 -13.49 -10.23 9.30
C PHE A 76 -12.37 -10.14 10.35
N LYS A 77 -11.59 -11.21 10.47
CA LYS A 77 -10.38 -11.24 11.30
C LYS A 77 -9.16 -10.96 10.42
N THR A 78 -8.09 -10.40 10.99
CA THR A 78 -6.87 -10.04 10.25
C THR A 78 -5.60 -10.50 10.96
N THR A 79 -5.71 -11.42 11.92
CA THR A 79 -4.61 -11.78 12.83
C THR A 79 -3.86 -13.03 12.41
N LYS A 80 -4.54 -14.02 11.81
CA LYS A 80 -3.93 -15.29 11.40
C LYS A 80 -3.93 -15.44 9.88
N LYS A 81 -3.04 -16.31 9.37
CA LYS A 81 -2.88 -16.58 7.94
C LYS A 81 -4.18 -17.08 7.31
N GLU A 82 -4.95 -17.89 8.04
CA GLU A 82 -6.22 -18.46 7.58
C GLU A 82 -7.30 -17.37 7.42
N ASP A 83 -7.27 -16.34 8.26
CA ASP A 83 -8.20 -15.21 8.16
C ASP A 83 -7.98 -14.41 6.87
N TRP A 84 -6.71 -14.27 6.45
CA TRP A 84 -6.36 -13.63 5.17
C TRP A 84 -6.88 -14.40 3.96
N ALA A 85 -6.96 -15.72 4.03
CA ALA A 85 -7.53 -16.53 2.95
C ALA A 85 -9.04 -16.26 2.78
N LEU A 86 -9.76 -16.01 3.88
CA LEU A 86 -11.18 -15.64 3.85
C LEU A 86 -11.38 -14.24 3.26
N ILE A 87 -10.56 -13.28 3.67
CA ILE A 87 -10.57 -11.92 3.10
C ILE A 87 -10.27 -11.96 1.61
N ASP A 88 -9.21 -12.67 1.20
CA ASP A 88 -8.86 -12.77 -0.21
C ASP A 88 -9.97 -13.45 -1.02
N ARG A 89 -10.58 -14.53 -0.51
CA ARG A 89 -11.72 -15.18 -1.18
C ARG A 89 -12.90 -14.23 -1.36
N PHE A 90 -13.21 -13.43 -0.34
CA PHE A 90 -14.26 -12.43 -0.40
C PHE A 90 -13.97 -11.33 -1.43
N LEU A 91 -12.75 -10.77 -1.41
CA LEU A 91 -12.36 -9.68 -2.33
C LEU A 91 -12.20 -10.16 -3.77
N LEU A 92 -11.87 -11.42 -4.00
CA LEU A 92 -11.76 -12.02 -5.33
C LEU A 92 -13.10 -12.10 -6.09
N ASP A 93 -14.24 -11.97 -5.42
CA ASP A 93 -15.52 -11.82 -6.13
C ASP A 93 -15.49 -10.52 -6.96
N LYS A 94 -15.72 -10.64 -8.28
CA LYS A 94 -15.76 -9.51 -9.23
C LYS A 94 -16.82 -8.47 -8.86
N ARG A 95 -17.87 -8.89 -8.16
CA ARG A 95 -18.90 -7.99 -7.62
C ARG A 95 -18.42 -7.21 -6.42
N ILE A 96 -17.23 -7.49 -5.87
CA ILE A 96 -16.60 -6.76 -4.76
C ILE A 96 -15.38 -6.00 -5.28
N ALA A 97 -14.24 -6.69 -5.47
CA ALA A 97 -13.00 -6.08 -5.95
C ALA A 97 -12.35 -6.86 -7.11
N GLY A 98 -12.61 -8.16 -7.23
CA GLY A 98 -12.05 -9.03 -8.26
C GLY A 98 -10.54 -9.32 -8.12
N LYS A 99 -9.91 -8.91 -7.01
CA LYS A 99 -8.47 -9.03 -6.76
C LYS A 99 -8.19 -9.31 -5.29
N LYS A 100 -7.05 -9.92 -4.98
CA LYS A 100 -6.61 -10.10 -3.59
C LYS A 100 -6.26 -8.75 -2.97
N TYR A 101 -6.35 -8.64 -1.65
CA TYR A 101 -6.10 -7.37 -0.96
C TYR A 101 -4.72 -6.78 -1.31
N ARG A 102 -3.70 -7.64 -1.37
CA ARG A 102 -2.30 -7.26 -1.67
C ARG A 102 -2.09 -6.75 -3.10
N GLU A 103 -2.97 -7.09 -4.04
CA GLU A 103 -2.87 -6.79 -5.48
C GLU A 103 -3.62 -5.51 -5.86
N LEU A 104 -4.54 -5.05 -5.01
CA LEU A 104 -5.28 -3.80 -5.24
C LEU A 104 -4.30 -2.63 -5.29
N SER A 105 -4.49 -1.67 -6.18
CA SER A 105 -3.79 -0.38 -6.20
C SER A 105 -4.37 0.62 -5.19
N THR A 106 -3.76 1.79 -5.04
CA THR A 106 -4.27 2.84 -4.13
C THR A 106 -5.64 3.35 -4.54
N SER A 107 -5.94 3.50 -5.84
CA SER A 107 -7.27 3.88 -6.31
C SER A 107 -8.30 2.80 -6.04
N GLU A 108 -7.98 1.54 -6.37
CA GLU A 108 -8.86 0.39 -6.12
C GLU A 108 -9.17 0.21 -4.63
N LEU A 109 -8.19 0.45 -3.74
CA LEU A 109 -8.45 0.45 -2.29
C LEU A 109 -9.43 1.55 -1.86
N ARG A 110 -9.37 2.74 -2.46
CA ARG A 110 -10.31 3.83 -2.15
C ARG A 110 -11.72 3.50 -2.63
N GLU A 111 -11.85 2.98 -3.84
CA GLU A 111 -13.13 2.53 -4.40
C GLU A 111 -13.73 1.39 -3.56
N LEU A 112 -12.90 0.42 -3.20
CA LEU A 112 -13.30 -0.68 -2.31
C LEU A 112 -13.77 -0.15 -0.95
N ALA A 113 -13.09 0.84 -0.37
CA ALA A 113 -13.51 1.42 0.91
C ALA A 113 -14.92 2.04 0.83
N VAL A 114 -15.25 2.75 -0.25
CA VAL A 114 -16.59 3.30 -0.47
C VAL A 114 -17.62 2.17 -0.52
N LYS A 115 -17.32 1.13 -1.30
CA LYS A 115 -18.20 -0.03 -1.46
C LYS A 115 -18.43 -0.78 -0.15
N LEU A 116 -17.37 -1.09 0.59
CA LEU A 116 -17.46 -1.76 1.89
C LEU A 116 -18.24 -0.92 2.89
N CYS A 117 -18.06 0.41 2.89
CA CYS A 117 -18.87 1.31 3.71
C CYS A 117 -20.37 1.16 3.38
N SER A 118 -20.75 1.25 2.09
CA SER A 118 -22.14 1.08 1.67
C SER A 118 -22.71 -0.31 1.99
N MET A 119 -21.89 -1.36 1.93
CA MET A 119 -22.31 -2.72 2.30
C MET A 119 -22.52 -2.83 3.82
N ARG A 120 -21.56 -2.36 4.61
CA ARG A 120 -21.68 -2.31 6.07
C ARG A 120 -22.94 -1.56 6.50
N ASP A 121 -23.21 -0.40 5.89
CA ASP A 121 -24.37 0.44 6.23
C ASP A 121 -25.71 -0.22 5.87
N LYS A 122 -25.71 -1.15 4.92
CA LYS A 122 -26.87 -2.01 4.58
C LYS A 122 -26.99 -3.25 5.47
N GLY A 123 -26.12 -3.41 6.46
CA GLY A 123 -26.13 -4.53 7.41
C GLY A 123 -25.47 -5.81 6.90
N TYR A 124 -24.64 -5.76 5.85
CA TYR A 124 -23.92 -6.95 5.41
C TYR A 124 -22.80 -7.31 6.40
N HIS A 125 -22.86 -8.51 6.98
CA HIS A 125 -21.86 -9.02 7.92
C HIS A 125 -21.10 -10.24 7.39
N ALA A 126 -19.83 -10.39 7.79
CA ALA A 126 -18.93 -11.43 7.30
C ALA A 126 -19.51 -12.85 7.43
N LYS A 127 -20.22 -13.15 8.52
CA LYS A 127 -20.87 -14.46 8.74
C LYS A 127 -21.90 -14.81 7.66
N GLU A 128 -22.69 -13.84 7.22
CA GLU A 128 -23.75 -14.06 6.22
C GLU A 128 -23.17 -14.18 4.81
N MET A 129 -22.08 -13.44 4.56
CA MET A 129 -21.43 -13.38 3.26
C MET A 129 -20.56 -14.61 2.96
N ILE A 130 -19.86 -15.14 3.97
CA ILE A 130 -19.08 -16.37 3.83
C ILE A 130 -20.01 -17.57 3.60
N ASN A 131 -21.13 -17.66 4.33
CA ASN A 131 -22.09 -18.76 4.19
C ASN A 131 -22.87 -18.72 2.87
N SER A 132 -23.22 -17.53 2.36
CA SER A 132 -23.93 -17.38 1.08
C SER A 132 -23.09 -17.77 -0.15
N HIS A 133 -21.75 -17.81 -0.02
CA HIS A 133 -20.85 -18.26 -1.09
C HIS A 133 -20.59 -19.78 -1.09
N GLU A 134 -21.08 -20.52 -0.09
CA GLU A 134 -21.06 -21.98 -0.09
C GLU A 134 -22.35 -22.59 -0.65
N GLN A 135 -23.48 -21.87 -0.64
CA GLN A 135 -24.78 -22.37 -1.11
C GLN A 135 -24.97 -22.37 -2.64
N TYR A 136 -24.05 -21.80 -3.42
CA TYR A 136 -24.14 -21.75 -4.88
C TYR A 136 -22.97 -22.46 -5.59
N ARG A 137 -22.36 -23.46 -4.92
CA ARG A 137 -21.31 -24.28 -5.51
C ARG A 137 -21.74 -25.74 -5.64
#